data_AF-A0A1G0KXW0-F1
#
_entry.id   AF-A0A1G0KXW0-F1
#
_cell.length_a   1.000
_cell.length_b   1.000
_cell.length_c   1.000
_cell.angle_alpha   90.00
_cell.angle_beta   90.00
_cell.angle_gamma   90.00
#
_symmetry.space_group_name_H-M   'P 1'
#
loop_
_entity.id
_entity.type
_entity.pdbx_description
1 polymer ?
#
loop_
_entity_poly.entity_id
_entity_poly.type
_entity_poly.pdbx_seq_one_letter_code
_entity_poly.pdbx_strand_id
1 'polypeptide(L)'
;MRPFVVTVKHALRGYRIPALIVILIVIAFLCDRFGDIGFLKAVRNWWQGGWDIYPGVATLLVALVVWFGEAKEDWLNELPKKLSVTFKHAGKDVMRCRYADLANAADMRALAQQIGLQMTKETRLNFVAPLIKQDGGEVEKTDEGHIRHYHLHVALTEMPASLTGKITEGESVLVWEPPFEDLKVESA
;
A
#
# COMPACT_ATOMS: atom_id res chain seq x y z
N MET A 1 -36.82 0.27 -4.15
CA MET A 1 -36.52 -1.13 -4.50
C MET A 1 -35.57 -1.21 -5.70
N ARG A 2 -34.25 -1.07 -5.52
CA ARG A 2 -33.23 -1.42 -6.54
C ARG A 2 -31.84 -1.73 -5.93
N PRO A 3 -31.62 -2.82 -5.16
CA PRO A 3 -30.26 -3.23 -4.79
C PRO A 3 -29.76 -4.52 -5.46
N PHE A 4 -30.59 -5.25 -6.22
CA PHE A 4 -30.24 -6.64 -6.61
C PHE A 4 -29.30 -6.79 -7.82
N VAL A 5 -29.15 -5.74 -8.66
CA VAL A 5 -28.44 -5.88 -9.95
C VAL A 5 -26.91 -5.78 -9.79
N VAL A 6 -26.40 -5.15 -8.73
CA VAL A 6 -24.95 -4.91 -8.58
C VAL A 6 -24.22 -6.17 -8.07
N THR A 7 -24.88 -7.01 -7.27
CA THR A 7 -24.27 -8.18 -6.62
C THR A 7 -23.93 -9.31 -7.61
N VAL A 8 -24.67 -9.42 -8.73
CA VAL A 8 -24.45 -10.49 -9.73
C VAL A 8 -23.18 -10.24 -10.55
N LYS A 9 -22.79 -8.98 -10.76
CA LYS A 9 -21.61 -8.63 -11.60
C LYS A 9 -20.28 -8.95 -10.91
N HIS A 10 -20.21 -8.96 -9.58
CA HIS A 10 -19.01 -9.39 -8.85
C HIS A 10 -18.89 -10.90 -8.67
N ALA A 11 -20.00 -11.63 -8.56
CA ALA A 11 -19.99 -13.09 -8.50
C ALA A 11 -19.49 -13.74 -9.82
N LEU A 12 -19.76 -13.12 -10.97
CA LEU A 12 -19.35 -13.63 -12.28
C LEU A 12 -17.85 -13.42 -12.62
N ARG A 13 -17.13 -12.57 -11.88
CA ARG A 13 -15.69 -12.32 -12.14
C ARG A 13 -14.78 -13.31 -11.41
N GLY A 14 -15.23 -13.86 -10.28
CA GLY A 14 -14.52 -14.89 -9.51
C GLY A 14 -14.69 -16.33 -10.03
N TYR A 15 -15.70 -16.60 -10.86
CA TYR A 15 -16.00 -17.97 -11.34
C TYR A 15 -15.26 -18.35 -12.64
N ARG A 16 -14.61 -17.40 -13.31
CA ARG A 16 -13.92 -17.65 -14.60
C ARG A 16 -12.66 -18.50 -14.44
N ILE A 17 -11.91 -18.31 -13.36
CA ILE A 17 -10.69 -19.08 -13.08
C ILE A 17 -11.01 -20.56 -12.76
N PRO A 18 -11.93 -20.89 -11.83
CA PRO A 18 -12.26 -22.30 -11.57
C PRO A 18 -12.96 -22.98 -12.76
N ALA A 19 -13.79 -22.27 -13.53
CA ALA A 19 -14.41 -22.82 -14.73
C ALA A 19 -13.37 -23.19 -15.82
N LEU A 20 -12.34 -22.35 -16.01
CA LEU A 20 -11.24 -22.66 -16.94
C LEU A 20 -10.42 -23.87 -16.49
N ILE A 21 -10.20 -24.05 -15.19
CA ILE A 21 -9.50 -25.21 -14.64
C ILE A 21 -10.31 -26.48 -14.88
N VAL A 22 -11.63 -26.47 -14.62
CA VAL A 22 -12.51 -27.63 -14.89
C VAL A 22 -12.55 -27.96 -16.38
N ILE A 23 -12.62 -26.94 -17.26
CA ILE A 23 -12.58 -27.15 -18.71
C ILE A 23 -11.24 -27.77 -19.14
N LEU A 24 -10.10 -27.31 -18.59
CA LEU A 24 -8.79 -27.90 -18.87
C LEU A 24 -8.70 -29.35 -18.41
N ILE A 25 -9.26 -29.69 -17.24
CA ILE A 25 -9.32 -31.06 -16.72
C ILE A 25 -10.19 -31.94 -17.62
N VAL A 26 -11.35 -31.45 -18.06
CA VAL A 26 -12.25 -32.18 -18.97
C VAL A 26 -11.57 -32.39 -20.34
N ILE A 27 -10.87 -31.39 -20.87
CA ILE A 27 -10.11 -31.52 -22.11
C ILE A 27 -8.98 -32.55 -21.95
N ALA A 28 -8.23 -32.51 -20.85
CA ALA A 28 -7.18 -33.49 -20.57
C ALA A 28 -7.74 -34.92 -20.47
N PHE A 29 -8.88 -35.09 -19.78
CA PHE A 29 -9.57 -36.37 -19.65
C PHE A 29 -10.12 -36.88 -20.99
N LEU A 30 -10.67 -36.00 -21.84
CA LEU A 30 -11.13 -36.35 -23.18
C LEU A 30 -9.96 -36.72 -24.11
N CYS A 31 -8.82 -36.03 -24.00
CA CYS A 31 -7.60 -36.36 -24.73
C CYS A 31 -7.05 -37.74 -24.34
N ASP A 32 -7.14 -38.13 -23.07
CA ASP A 32 -6.73 -39.46 -22.61
C ASP A 32 -7.70 -40.55 -23.12
N ARG A 33 -9.01 -40.29 -23.06
CA ARG A 33 -10.04 -41.28 -23.44
C ARG A 33 -10.20 -41.48 -24.95
N PHE A 34 -9.94 -40.45 -25.74
CA PHE A 34 -9.99 -40.46 -27.21
C PHE A 34 -8.59 -40.43 -27.87
N GLY A 35 -7.53 -40.69 -27.11
CA GLY A 35 -6.12 -40.59 -27.53
C GLY A 35 -5.65 -41.55 -28.65
N ASP A 36 -6.55 -42.38 -29.20
CA ASP A 36 -6.25 -43.25 -30.35
C ASP A 36 -6.66 -42.64 -31.71
N ILE A 37 -7.08 -41.37 -31.71
CA ILE A 37 -7.22 -40.57 -32.93
C ILE A 37 -5.81 -40.24 -33.42
N GLY A 38 -5.45 -40.65 -34.65
CA GLY A 38 -4.11 -40.49 -35.22
C GLY A 38 -3.52 -39.07 -35.15
N PHE A 39 -4.37 -38.05 -35.12
CA PHE A 39 -3.98 -36.65 -34.88
C PHE A 39 -3.39 -36.43 -33.48
N LEU A 40 -3.98 -36.98 -32.42
CA LEU A 40 -3.47 -36.86 -31.04
C LEU A 40 -2.16 -37.63 -30.86
N LYS A 41 -2.00 -38.77 -31.53
CA LYS A 41 -0.71 -39.51 -31.59
C LYS A 41 0.37 -38.71 -32.31
N ALA A 42 0.04 -38.05 -33.42
CA ALA A 42 0.97 -37.19 -34.18
C ALA A 42 1.35 -35.95 -33.38
N VAL A 43 0.39 -35.28 -32.73
CA VAL A 43 0.64 -34.14 -31.84
C VAL A 43 1.46 -34.58 -30.61
N ARG A 44 1.16 -35.73 -29.99
CA ARG A 44 1.93 -36.28 -28.87
C ARG A 44 3.37 -36.61 -29.27
N ASN A 45 3.59 -37.25 -30.41
CA ASN A 45 4.93 -37.57 -30.89
C ASN A 45 5.71 -36.31 -31.31
N TRP A 46 5.03 -35.30 -31.87
CA TRP A 46 5.64 -34.00 -32.17
C TRP A 46 5.98 -33.20 -30.90
N TRP A 47 5.12 -33.28 -29.88
CA TRP A 47 5.33 -32.67 -28.56
C TRP A 47 6.48 -33.34 -27.80
N GLN A 48 6.53 -34.68 -27.76
CA GLN A 48 7.58 -35.45 -27.08
C GLN A 48 8.94 -35.42 -27.80
N GLY A 49 8.97 -35.20 -29.13
CA GLY A 49 10.18 -35.33 -29.93
C GLY A 49 11.19 -34.18 -29.85
N GLY A 50 10.82 -33.03 -29.29
CA GLY A 50 11.70 -31.86 -29.27
C GLY A 50 11.41 -30.80 -28.21
N TRP A 51 10.37 -30.96 -27.39
CA TRP A 51 9.94 -29.91 -26.47
C TRP A 51 10.13 -30.21 -24.97
N ASP A 52 10.75 -31.32 -24.59
CA ASP A 52 10.90 -31.72 -23.17
C ASP A 52 11.63 -30.70 -22.28
N ILE A 53 12.47 -29.84 -22.84
CA ILE A 53 13.20 -28.81 -22.08
C ILE A 53 12.37 -27.55 -21.80
N TYR A 54 11.38 -27.23 -22.64
CA TYR A 54 10.63 -25.97 -22.53
C TYR A 54 9.74 -25.90 -21.27
N PRO A 55 9.05 -26.95 -20.82
CA PRO A 55 8.31 -26.91 -19.56
C PRO A 55 9.23 -26.62 -18.37
N GLY A 56 10.43 -27.19 -18.35
CA GLY A 56 11.44 -26.92 -17.32
C GLY A 56 11.92 -25.46 -17.34
N VAL A 57 12.25 -24.92 -18.52
CA VAL A 57 12.67 -23.53 -18.68
C VAL A 57 11.53 -22.55 -18.36
N ALA A 58 10.30 -22.85 -18.75
CA ALA A 58 9.13 -22.03 -18.45
C ALA A 58 8.86 -21.99 -16.94
N THR A 59 8.95 -23.14 -16.27
CA THR A 59 8.81 -23.22 -14.81
C THR A 59 9.92 -22.44 -14.10
N LEU A 60 11.16 -22.57 -14.57
CA LEU A 60 12.30 -21.81 -14.05
C LEU A 60 12.11 -20.29 -14.22
N LEU A 61 11.61 -19.85 -15.37
CA LEU A 61 11.35 -18.42 -15.64
C LEU A 61 10.25 -17.88 -14.72
N VAL A 62 9.17 -18.63 -14.55
CA VAL A 62 8.08 -18.26 -13.61
C VAL A 62 8.63 -18.17 -12.18
N ALA A 63 9.40 -19.17 -11.74
CA ALA A 63 10.01 -19.16 -10.41
C ALA A 63 10.94 -17.96 -10.21
N LEU A 64 11.75 -17.63 -11.22
CA LEU A 64 12.67 -16.49 -11.18
C LEU A 64 11.90 -15.17 -11.11
N VAL A 65 10.81 -15.00 -11.88
CA VAL A 65 9.95 -13.82 -11.80
C VAL A 65 9.31 -13.66 -10.43
N VAL A 66 8.80 -14.75 -9.83
CA VAL A 66 8.25 -14.74 -8.48
C VAL A 66 9.30 -14.35 -7.45
N TRP A 67 10.48 -14.97 -7.51
CA TRP A 67 11.60 -14.67 -6.62
C TRP A 67 12.04 -13.21 -6.69
N PHE A 68 12.17 -12.64 -7.90
CA PHE A 68 12.47 -11.21 -8.05
C PHE A 68 11.36 -10.31 -7.51
N GLY A 69 10.10 -10.74 -7.59
CA GLY A 69 8.96 -10.04 -7.00
C GLY A 69 9.05 -9.99 -5.47
N GLU A 70 9.25 -11.16 -4.86
CA GLU A 70 9.40 -11.31 -3.40
C GLU A 70 10.62 -10.53 -2.89
N ALA A 71 11.79 -10.67 -3.53
CA ALA A 71 13.00 -9.97 -3.13
C ALA A 71 12.85 -8.43 -3.15
N LYS A 72 12.10 -7.89 -4.12
CA LYS A 72 11.82 -6.46 -4.18
C LYS A 72 10.88 -6.02 -3.05
N GLU A 73 9.85 -6.82 -2.77
CA GLU A 73 8.90 -6.53 -1.70
C GLU A 73 9.54 -6.62 -0.31
N ASP A 74 10.40 -7.62 -0.09
CA ASP A 74 11.19 -7.78 1.13
C ASP A 74 12.10 -6.58 1.35
N TRP A 75 12.85 -6.19 0.31
CA TRP A 75 13.67 -4.97 0.37
C TRP A 75 12.82 -3.73 0.72
N LEU A 76 11.64 -3.58 0.11
CA LEU A 76 10.69 -2.49 0.41
C LEU A 76 10.13 -2.50 1.84
N ASN A 77 10.09 -3.68 2.48
CA ASN A 77 9.57 -3.88 3.82
C ASN A 77 10.65 -3.73 4.90
N GLU A 78 11.91 -4.00 4.56
CA GLU A 78 13.08 -3.81 5.42
C GLU A 78 13.49 -2.34 5.56
N LEU A 79 13.12 -1.47 4.61
CA LEU A 79 13.44 -0.05 4.73
C LEU A 79 12.83 0.56 6.00
N PRO A 80 13.59 1.40 6.73
CA PRO A 80 13.05 2.17 7.82
C PRO A 80 11.90 3.05 7.33
N LYS A 81 10.73 2.88 7.94
CA LYS A 81 9.51 3.60 7.57
C LYS A 81 9.44 4.87 8.41
N LYS A 82 9.27 6.00 7.74
CA LYS A 82 9.19 7.32 8.38
C LYS A 82 7.86 7.97 8.02
N LEU A 83 7.26 8.66 8.98
CA LEU A 83 5.99 9.37 8.83
C LEU A 83 6.20 10.86 9.02
N SER A 84 5.74 11.65 8.05
CA SER A 84 5.57 13.10 8.20
C SER A 84 4.10 13.46 8.19
N VAL A 85 3.66 14.17 9.22
CA VAL A 85 2.26 14.56 9.42
C VAL A 85 2.13 16.07 9.35
N THR A 86 1.20 16.56 8.54
CA THR A 86 0.85 17.99 8.49
C THR A 86 -0.59 18.17 8.91
N PHE A 87 -0.81 18.98 9.93
CA PHE A 87 -2.12 19.37 10.42
C PHE A 87 -2.51 20.72 9.83
N LYS A 88 -3.67 20.76 9.18
CA LYS A 88 -4.20 21.97 8.55
C LYS A 88 -5.50 22.40 9.20
N HIS A 89 -5.65 23.68 9.51
CA HIS A 89 -6.91 24.29 9.95
C HIS A 89 -7.31 25.35 8.93
N ALA A 90 -8.57 25.37 8.49
CA ALA A 90 -9.07 26.28 7.45
C ALA A 90 -8.20 26.36 6.17
N GLY A 91 -7.52 25.26 5.81
CA GLY A 91 -6.63 25.17 4.64
C GLY A 91 -5.19 25.67 4.86
N LYS A 92 -4.88 26.19 6.05
CA LYS A 92 -3.54 26.65 6.43
C LYS A 92 -2.83 25.63 7.31
N ASP A 93 -1.52 25.49 7.14
CA ASP A 93 -0.70 24.63 7.99
C ASP A 93 -0.57 25.26 9.38
N VAL A 94 -0.77 24.45 10.43
CA VAL A 94 -0.68 24.90 11.82
C VAL A 94 0.35 24.09 12.60
N MET A 95 0.45 22.79 12.30
CA MET A 95 1.44 21.91 12.91
C MET A 95 2.03 20.96 11.87
N ARG A 96 3.31 20.64 12.02
CA ARG A 96 4.03 19.68 11.18
C ARG A 96 4.94 18.82 12.04
N CYS A 97 4.81 17.52 11.91
CA CYS A 97 5.77 16.56 12.45
C CYS A 97 6.53 15.94 11.28
N ARG A 98 7.85 15.89 11.32
CA ARG A 98 8.67 15.26 10.27
C ARG A 98 9.40 14.04 10.80
N TYR A 99 9.59 13.05 9.92
CA TYR A 99 10.44 11.87 10.15
C TYR A 99 10.17 11.08 11.44
N ALA A 100 8.91 10.99 11.88
CA ALA A 100 8.53 10.12 12.99
C ALA A 100 8.71 8.65 12.63
N ASP A 101 9.22 7.85 13.58
CA ASP A 101 9.40 6.42 13.38
C ASP A 101 8.06 5.70 13.27
N LEU A 102 7.92 4.88 12.22
CA LEU A 102 6.70 4.14 11.93
C LEU A 102 6.99 2.64 11.92
N ALA A 103 6.35 1.88 12.79
CA ALA A 103 6.46 0.42 12.77
C ALA A 103 5.78 -0.19 11.53
N ASN A 104 4.56 0.26 11.25
CA ASN A 104 3.75 -0.24 10.13
C ASN A 104 2.93 0.88 9.46
N ALA A 105 2.76 0.78 8.15
CA ALA A 105 1.93 1.66 7.34
C ALA A 105 0.45 1.67 7.81
N ALA A 106 -0.04 0.56 8.35
CA ALA A 106 -1.40 0.48 8.89
C ALA A 106 -1.63 1.44 10.09
N ASP A 107 -0.57 1.74 10.86
CA ASP A 107 -0.68 2.47 12.12
C ASP A 107 -0.53 3.99 11.95
N MET A 108 -0.30 4.48 10.73
CA MET A 108 -0.07 5.90 10.45
C MET A 108 -1.14 6.82 11.01
N ARG A 109 -2.41 6.42 10.92
CA ARG A 109 -3.52 7.23 11.44
C ARG A 109 -3.49 7.32 12.97
N ALA A 110 -3.26 6.18 13.63
CA ALA A 110 -3.21 6.13 15.08
C ALA A 110 -2.00 6.92 15.61
N LEU A 111 -0.83 6.72 15.00
CA LEU A 111 0.39 7.46 15.34
C LEU A 111 0.22 8.97 15.10
N ALA A 112 -0.36 9.38 13.98
CA ALA A 112 -0.62 10.80 13.71
C ALA A 112 -1.54 11.44 14.75
N GLN A 113 -2.57 10.74 15.22
CA GLN A 113 -3.44 11.22 16.29
C GLN A 113 -2.66 11.38 17.60
N GLN A 114 -1.81 10.41 17.96
CA GLN A 114 -0.96 10.48 19.14
C GLN A 114 0.04 11.64 19.07
N ILE A 115 0.70 11.82 17.93
CA ILE A 115 1.60 12.95 17.66
C ILE A 115 0.86 14.27 17.84
N GLY A 116 -0.33 14.40 17.25
CA GLY A 116 -1.16 15.60 17.40
C GLY A 116 -1.47 15.90 18.87
N LEU A 117 -1.81 14.88 19.66
CA LEU A 117 -2.13 15.04 21.09
C LEU A 117 -0.89 15.47 21.90
N GLN A 118 0.28 14.93 21.56
CA GLN A 118 1.53 15.28 22.23
C GLN A 118 1.97 16.71 21.90
N MET A 119 1.84 17.13 20.64
CA MET A 119 2.19 18.49 20.20
C MET A 119 1.27 19.55 20.84
N THR A 120 -0.02 19.27 20.98
CA THR A 120 -0.98 20.22 21.57
C THR A 120 -1.05 20.13 23.09
N LYS A 121 -0.58 19.03 23.69
CA LYS A 121 -0.77 18.69 25.12
C LYS A 121 -2.25 18.65 25.54
N GLU A 122 -3.14 18.38 24.58
CA GLU A 122 -4.58 18.27 24.82
C GLU A 122 -5.03 16.81 24.93
N THR A 123 -6.20 16.58 25.53
CA THR A 123 -6.78 15.22 25.69
C THR A 123 -7.53 14.73 24.45
N ARG A 124 -7.92 15.63 23.55
CA ARG A 124 -8.64 15.31 22.30
C ARG A 124 -8.29 16.32 21.22
N LEU A 125 -8.17 15.87 19.96
CA LEU A 125 -8.20 16.75 18.80
C LEU A 125 -9.54 16.64 18.09
N ASN A 126 -10.06 17.79 17.66
CA ASN A 126 -11.27 17.86 16.85
C ASN A 126 -10.86 17.83 15.36
N PHE A 127 -10.94 16.65 14.75
CA PHE A 127 -10.69 16.45 13.32
C PHE A 127 -11.72 15.50 12.71
N VAL A 128 -11.87 15.58 11.39
CA VAL A 128 -12.80 14.74 10.65
C VAL A 128 -12.04 13.56 10.05
N ALA A 129 -12.29 12.35 10.55
CA ALA A 129 -11.62 11.12 10.10
C ALA A 129 -11.54 10.90 8.57
N PRO A 130 -12.56 11.22 7.74
CA PRO A 130 -12.48 11.06 6.29
C PRO A 130 -11.63 12.13 5.55
N LEU A 131 -11.13 13.17 6.24
CA LEU A 131 -10.28 14.21 5.63
C LEU A 131 -8.77 13.92 5.76
N ILE A 132 -8.42 12.69 6.12
CA ILE A 132 -7.02 12.25 6.19
C ILE A 132 -6.56 11.84 4.78
N LYS A 133 -5.77 12.70 4.12
CA LYS A 133 -5.09 12.33 2.87
C LYS A 133 -3.77 11.64 3.22
N GLN A 134 -3.50 10.54 2.53
CA GLN A 134 -2.30 9.74 2.72
C GLN A 134 -1.60 9.61 1.39
N ASP A 135 -0.40 10.18 1.29
CA ASP A 135 0.48 9.99 0.15
C ASP A 135 1.51 8.92 0.54
N GLY A 136 1.63 7.91 -0.33
CA GLY A 136 2.15 6.61 0.06
C GLY A 136 3.63 6.43 -0.20
N GLY A 137 4.40 6.17 0.86
CA GLY A 137 5.52 5.23 0.94
C GLY A 137 6.58 5.33 -0.16
N GLU A 138 6.91 6.55 -0.59
CA GLU A 138 7.96 6.78 -1.56
C GLU A 138 9.31 6.41 -0.96
N VAL A 139 10.19 5.86 -1.79
CA VAL A 139 11.56 5.59 -1.36
C VAL A 139 12.34 6.88 -1.53
N GLU A 140 12.71 7.48 -0.42
CA GLU A 140 13.55 8.68 -0.38
C GLU A 140 14.98 8.28 -0.01
N LYS A 141 15.96 8.94 -0.62
CA LYS A 141 17.37 8.76 -0.29
C LYS A 141 17.78 9.87 0.68
N THR A 142 18.21 9.48 1.86
CA THR A 142 18.75 10.33 2.92
C THR A 142 20.25 10.08 3.07
N ASP A 143 20.96 10.95 3.79
CA ASP A 143 22.40 10.79 4.05
C ASP A 143 22.74 9.48 4.79
N GLU A 144 21.78 8.96 5.58
CA GLU A 144 21.91 7.72 6.35
C GLU A 144 21.49 6.45 5.58
N GLY A 145 20.94 6.59 4.36
CA GLY A 145 20.50 5.46 3.55
C GLY A 145 19.19 5.71 2.82
N HIS A 146 18.44 4.65 2.58
CA HIS A 146 17.11 4.76 1.98
C HIS A 146 16.05 4.65 3.08
N ILE A 147 15.01 5.45 2.97
CA ILE A 147 13.86 5.42 3.86
C ILE A 147 12.59 5.24 3.04
N ARG A 148 11.56 4.69 3.66
CA ARG A 148 10.21 4.65 3.09
C ARG A 148 9.38 5.74 3.75
N HIS A 149 9.21 6.85 3.04
CA HIS A 149 8.59 8.06 3.58
C HIS A 149 7.10 8.10 3.25
N TYR A 150 6.29 8.28 4.29
CA TYR A 150 4.85 8.44 4.19
C TYR A 150 4.46 9.85 4.60
N HIS A 151 3.54 10.44 3.84
CA HIS A 151 2.98 11.74 4.17
C HIS A 151 1.51 11.60 4.54
N LEU A 152 1.14 12.24 5.65
CA LEU A 152 -0.23 12.28 6.12
C LEU A 152 -0.68 13.72 6.32
N HIS A 153 -1.81 14.08 5.73
CA HIS A 153 -2.45 15.37 5.93
C HIS A 153 -3.71 15.19 6.73
N VAL A 154 -3.80 15.89 7.87
CA VAL A 154 -4.96 15.86 8.77
C VAL A 154 -5.62 17.23 8.76
N ALA A 155 -6.90 17.30 8.39
CA ALA A 155 -7.67 18.52 8.50
C ALA A 155 -8.32 18.61 9.89
N LEU A 156 -7.97 19.66 10.63
CA LEU A 156 -8.58 20.03 11.91
C LEU A 156 -9.88 20.80 11.65
N THR A 157 -10.91 20.49 12.43
CA THR A 157 -12.20 21.20 12.41
C THR A 157 -12.13 22.47 13.23
N GLU A 158 -11.37 22.43 14.33
CA GLU A 158 -11.21 23.52 15.28
C GLU A 158 -9.74 23.67 15.62
N MET A 159 -9.33 24.91 15.88
CA MET A 159 -7.98 25.20 16.35
C MET A 159 -7.83 24.73 17.80
N PRO A 160 -6.79 23.96 18.15
CA PRO A 160 -6.49 23.60 19.53
C PRO A 160 -6.33 24.86 20.40
N ALA A 161 -6.91 24.84 21.59
CA ALA A 161 -6.85 25.96 22.53
C ALA A 161 -5.41 26.28 22.94
N SER A 162 -4.53 25.27 22.97
CA SER A 162 -3.11 25.45 23.32
C SER A 162 -2.29 26.19 22.26
N LEU A 163 -2.77 26.24 21.01
CA LEU A 163 -2.15 26.95 19.90
C LEU A 163 -2.76 28.35 19.69
N THR A 164 -3.97 28.56 20.19
CA THR A 164 -4.69 29.83 20.11
C THR A 164 -3.89 30.92 20.83
N GLY A 165 -3.33 31.87 20.07
CA GLY A 165 -2.49 32.97 20.58
C GLY A 165 -0.98 32.72 20.62
N LYS A 166 -0.51 31.49 20.31
CA LYS A 166 0.93 31.20 20.13
C LYS A 166 1.36 31.19 18.67
N ILE A 167 0.42 30.94 17.78
CA ILE A 167 0.64 30.76 16.35
C ILE A 167 -0.40 31.59 15.62
N THR A 168 0.05 32.33 14.61
CA THR A 168 -0.85 33.04 13.69
C THR A 168 -1.10 32.11 12.50
N GLU A 169 -2.36 31.77 12.24
CA GLU A 169 -2.72 30.83 11.18
C GLU A 169 -2.14 31.24 9.82
N GLY A 170 -1.28 30.38 9.26
CA GLY A 170 -0.68 30.58 7.93
C GLY A 170 0.49 31.56 7.90
N GLU A 171 1.00 32.00 9.07
CA GLU A 171 2.21 32.80 9.19
C GLU A 171 3.27 32.05 10.02
N SER A 172 2.86 31.20 10.95
CA SER A 172 3.74 30.31 11.69
C SER A 172 3.20 28.89 11.80
N VAL A 173 4.10 27.91 11.88
CA VAL A 173 3.81 26.48 12.01
C VAL A 173 4.59 25.91 13.17
N LEU A 174 3.93 25.11 14.00
CA LEU A 174 4.60 24.34 15.04
C LEU A 174 5.26 23.11 14.41
N VAL A 175 6.56 23.01 14.51
CA VAL A 175 7.35 21.95 13.89
C VAL A 175 7.95 21.05 14.97
N TRP A 176 7.79 19.73 14.78
CA TRP A 176 8.35 18.70 15.65
C TRP A 176 9.14 17.68 14.83
N GLU A 177 10.44 17.60 15.08
CA GLU A 177 11.41 16.83 14.30
C GLU A 177 12.35 16.06 15.24
N PRO A 178 12.97 14.96 14.78
CA PRO A 178 13.99 14.24 15.53
C PRO A 178 15.09 15.21 16.01
N PRO A 179 15.57 15.11 17.27
CA PRO A 179 15.35 14.06 18.27
C PRO A 179 14.05 14.16 19.10
N PHE A 180 13.07 14.97 18.67
CA PHE A 180 11.77 15.15 19.30
C PHE A 180 11.79 15.77 20.71
N GLU A 181 12.86 16.44 21.09
CA GLU A 181 13.02 17.06 22.41
C GLU A 181 12.18 18.33 22.57
N ASP A 182 12.24 19.23 21.58
CA ASP A 182 11.59 20.54 21.66
C ASP A 182 10.74 20.84 20.42
N LEU A 183 9.64 21.58 20.65
CA LEU A 183 8.78 22.11 19.60
C LEU A 183 9.36 23.43 19.09
N LYS A 184 9.57 23.53 17.79
CA LYS A 184 10.08 24.75 17.13
C LYS A 184 8.93 25.48 16.45
N VAL A 185 8.99 26.81 16.41
CA VAL A 185 8.05 27.61 15.63
C VAL A 185 8.78 28.10 14.38
N GLU A 186 8.34 27.66 13.21
CA GLU A 186 8.86 28.12 11.92
C GLU A 186 7.86 29.09 11.28
N SER A 187 8.33 30.04 10.47
CA SER A 187 7.44 30.82 9.61
C SER A 187 6.86 29.91 8.51
N ALA A 188 5.54 29.95 8.34
CA ALA A 188 4.76 29.07 7.45
C ALA A 188 5.10 29.22 5.96
#